data_AF-A0A6H1A5M1-F1
#
_entry.id   AF-A0A6H1A5M1-F1
#
_cell.length_a   1.000
_cell.length_b   1.000
_cell.length_c   1.000
_cell.angle_alpha   90.00
_cell.angle_beta   90.00
_cell.angle_gamma   90.00
#
_symmetry.space_group_name_H-M   'P 1'
#
loop_
_entity.id
_entity.type
_entity.pdbx_description
1 polymer ?
#
loop_
_entity_poly.entity_id
_entity_poly.type
_entity_poly.pdbx_seq_one_letter_code
_entity_poly.pdbx_strand_id
1 'polypeptide(L)'
;MDDSRALRSSSAVQLARVLAWLFTIGAAVQCLLELVDSRTEIVMPVSEFWPRLPRGTEIDGVEAEVVGGGFSQAEVVLEGLSGKAQALNALGILLFGAVSVVLGLLAVALCTRLLRGPRQDTSLVRNLRIGAGFVLIAGFVAQYFQIVAGHLASAQALDYEGASWSSGRGGDFRDLNDILGLPMSDTASMTIDIWPLFLALGLLVVAASLQPPAPDEA
;
A
#
# COMPACT_ATOMS: atom_id res chain seq x y z
N MET A 1 -45.55 7.72 0.03
CA MET A 1 -44.46 7.69 1.04
C MET A 1 -43.21 7.02 0.46
N ASP A 2 -42.89 7.31 -0.82
CA ASP A 2 -41.87 6.57 -1.59
C ASP A 2 -40.86 7.52 -2.30
N ASP A 3 -41.27 8.75 -2.62
CA ASP A 3 -40.40 9.76 -3.27
C ASP A 3 -39.19 10.19 -2.44
N SER A 4 -39.30 10.19 -1.11
CA SER A 4 -38.19 10.60 -0.23
C SER A 4 -37.05 9.56 -0.18
N ARG A 5 -37.32 8.29 -0.47
CA ARG A 5 -36.29 7.25 -0.62
C ARG A 5 -35.61 7.33 -1.99
N ALA A 6 -36.39 7.53 -3.05
CA ALA A 6 -35.87 7.72 -4.40
C ALA A 6 -34.97 8.97 -4.51
N LEU A 7 -35.40 10.10 -3.95
CA LEU A 7 -34.64 11.36 -3.93
C LEU A 7 -33.33 11.25 -3.12
N ARG A 8 -33.35 10.60 -1.94
CA ARG A 8 -32.13 10.37 -1.13
C ARG A 8 -31.13 9.43 -1.81
N SER A 9 -31.63 8.42 -2.53
CA SER A 9 -30.76 7.49 -3.26
C SER A 9 -30.02 8.16 -4.41
N SER A 10 -30.67 9.08 -5.14
CA SER A 10 -30.05 9.83 -6.23
C SER A 10 -28.95 10.76 -5.74
N SER A 11 -29.20 11.53 -4.67
CA SER A 11 -28.20 12.43 -4.10
C SER A 11 -26.99 11.70 -3.51
N ALA A 12 -27.20 10.56 -2.83
CA ALA A 12 -26.12 9.75 -2.29
C ALA A 12 -25.23 9.15 -3.38
N VAL A 13 -25.83 8.61 -4.46
CA VAL A 13 -25.08 8.05 -5.60
C VAL A 13 -24.35 9.14 -6.38
N GLN A 14 -24.93 10.35 -6.50
CA GLN A 14 -24.24 11.50 -7.10
C GLN A 14 -23.02 11.90 -6.28
N LEU A 15 -23.15 11.99 -4.95
CA LEU A 15 -22.02 12.28 -4.06
C LEU A 15 -20.93 11.20 -4.17
N ALA A 16 -21.33 9.92 -4.14
CA ALA A 16 -20.39 8.80 -4.31
C ALA A 16 -19.65 8.87 -5.65
N ARG A 17 -20.33 9.25 -6.74
CA ARG A 17 -19.70 9.45 -8.06
C ARG A 17 -18.68 10.59 -8.04
N VAL A 18 -19.00 11.71 -7.38
CA VAL A 18 -18.07 12.86 -7.27
C VAL A 18 -16.85 12.46 -6.45
N LEU A 19 -17.04 11.79 -5.32
CA LEU A 19 -15.94 11.28 -4.50
C LEU A 19 -15.09 10.26 -5.26
N ALA A 20 -15.70 9.37 -6.05
CA ALA A 20 -14.97 8.42 -6.88
C ALA A 20 -14.11 9.13 -7.94
N TRP A 21 -14.61 10.20 -8.57
CA TRP A 21 -13.81 11.01 -9.48
C TRP A 21 -12.64 11.70 -8.77
N LEU A 22 -12.90 12.34 -7.62
CA LEU A 22 -11.86 13.00 -6.83
C LEU A 22 -10.79 12.01 -6.40
N PHE A 23 -11.18 10.81 -5.94
CA PHE A 23 -10.27 9.72 -5.62
C PHE A 23 -9.45 9.29 -6.83
N THR A 24 -10.08 9.08 -7.99
CA THR A 24 -9.40 8.66 -9.22
C THR A 24 -8.33 9.68 -9.65
N ILE A 25 -8.69 10.96 -9.64
CA ILE A 25 -7.78 12.05 -10.01
C ILE A 25 -6.67 12.18 -8.97
N GLY A 26 -7.02 12.15 -7.68
CA GLY A 26 -6.07 12.21 -6.58
C GLY A 26 -5.05 11.08 -6.65
N ALA A 27 -5.48 9.85 -6.88
CA ALA A 27 -4.60 8.69 -7.03
C ALA A 27 -3.67 8.82 -8.25
N ALA A 28 -4.17 9.30 -9.39
CA ALA A 28 -3.35 9.54 -10.57
C ALA A 28 -2.29 10.64 -10.33
N VAL A 29 -2.69 11.75 -9.68
CA VAL A 29 -1.78 12.84 -9.35
C VAL A 29 -0.72 12.38 -8.35
N GLN A 30 -1.12 11.68 -7.28
CA GLN A 30 -0.20 11.16 -6.27
C GLN A 30 0.83 10.23 -6.89
N CYS A 31 0.39 9.28 -7.73
CA CYS A 31 1.30 8.39 -8.45
C CYS A 31 2.30 9.15 -9.33
N LEU A 32 1.87 10.23 -9.99
CA LEU A 32 2.77 11.06 -10.81
C LEU A 32 3.76 11.85 -9.95
N LEU A 33 3.34 12.35 -8.80
CA LEU A 33 4.21 13.07 -7.87
C LEU A 33 5.30 12.15 -7.33
N GLU A 34 4.94 10.95 -6.90
CA GLU A 34 5.89 9.94 -6.40
C GLU A 34 6.90 9.49 -7.48
N LEU A 35 6.47 9.40 -8.75
CA LEU A 35 7.35 9.00 -9.86
C LEU A 35 8.31 10.11 -10.30
N VAL A 36 8.00 11.37 -10.03
CA VAL A 36 8.83 12.53 -10.42
C VAL A 36 9.74 12.97 -9.27
N ASP A 37 9.45 12.55 -8.03
CA ASP A 37 10.32 12.84 -6.90
C ASP A 37 11.68 12.16 -7.09
N SER A 38 12.74 12.95 -6.86
CA SER A 38 14.12 12.48 -6.82
C SER A 38 14.40 11.62 -5.59
N ARG A 39 13.58 11.77 -4.54
CA ARG A 39 13.66 10.99 -3.31
C ARG A 39 12.73 9.81 -3.39
N THR A 40 13.20 8.67 -2.94
CA THR A 40 12.41 7.44 -2.95
C THR A 40 11.94 7.14 -1.53
N GLU A 41 10.65 7.32 -1.29
CA GLU A 41 9.97 6.78 -0.12
C GLU A 41 9.80 5.27 -0.30
N ILE A 42 10.27 4.51 0.69
CA ILE A 42 10.23 3.05 0.65
C ILE A 42 10.08 2.48 2.06
N VAL A 43 9.28 1.43 2.16
CA VAL A 43 9.19 0.63 3.38
C VAL A 43 10.26 -0.45 3.31
N MET A 44 11.23 -0.36 4.21
CA MET A 44 12.33 -1.32 4.31
C MET A 44 12.09 -2.30 5.48
N PRO A 45 12.24 -3.61 5.27
CA PRO A 45 12.24 -4.58 6.37
C PRO A 45 13.53 -4.44 7.18
N VAL A 46 13.41 -4.48 8.50
CA VAL A 46 14.53 -4.40 9.44
C VAL A 46 14.46 -5.54 10.43
N SER A 47 15.62 -5.99 10.92
CA SER A 47 15.67 -7.00 11.97
C SER A 47 14.89 -6.50 13.18
N GLU A 48 14.03 -7.34 13.77
CA GLU A 48 13.23 -6.93 14.92
C GLU A 48 14.12 -6.38 16.04
N PHE A 49 13.93 -5.09 16.36
CA PHE A 49 14.69 -4.42 17.41
C PHE A 49 13.80 -3.55 18.29
N TRP A 50 14.20 -3.38 19.54
CA TRP A 50 13.61 -2.40 20.46
C TRP A 50 14.71 -1.44 20.92
N PRO A 51 14.51 -0.11 20.84
CA PRO A 51 15.47 0.85 21.33
C PRO A 51 15.79 0.59 22.81
N ARG A 52 17.07 0.38 23.10
CA ARG A 52 17.54 0.20 24.48
C ARG A 52 18.14 1.50 24.98
N LEU A 53 17.96 1.78 26.27
CA LEU A 53 18.65 2.89 26.92
C LEU A 53 20.07 2.46 27.32
N PRO A 54 21.01 3.42 27.45
CA PRO A 54 22.33 3.16 27.98
C PRO A 54 22.27 2.46 29.35
N ARG A 55 23.29 1.64 29.64
CA ARG A 55 23.44 1.05 30.99
C ARG A 55 23.56 2.18 32.02
N GLY A 56 22.78 2.09 33.09
CA GLY A 56 22.75 3.10 34.16
C GLY A 56 21.73 4.22 33.96
N THR A 57 20.87 4.15 32.93
CA THR A 57 19.70 5.03 32.83
C THR A 57 18.57 4.51 33.73
N GLU A 58 18.22 5.28 34.75
CA GLU A 58 17.00 5.06 35.55
C GLU A 58 15.81 5.72 34.84
N ILE A 59 14.71 4.98 34.73
CA ILE A 59 13.44 5.50 34.17
C ILE A 59 12.44 5.53 35.32
N ASP A 60 12.03 6.73 35.71
CA ASP A 60 10.98 6.92 36.71
C ASP A 60 9.61 7.11 36.04
N GLY A 61 8.54 6.62 36.70
CA GLY A 61 7.16 6.92 36.34
C GLY A 61 6.50 6.00 35.31
N VAL A 62 7.07 4.83 35.02
CA VAL A 62 6.49 3.84 34.10
C VAL A 62 6.09 2.58 34.87
N GLU A 63 4.83 2.17 34.77
CA GLU A 63 4.27 1.01 35.50
C GLU A 63 4.34 -0.30 34.69
N ALA A 64 4.63 -0.23 33.39
CA ALA A 64 4.62 -1.36 32.46
C ALA A 64 6.01 -1.61 31.86
N GLU A 65 6.37 -2.90 31.74
CA GLU A 65 7.60 -3.36 31.11
C GLU A 65 7.30 -3.97 29.74
N VAL A 66 8.15 -3.67 28.76
CA VAL A 66 8.10 -4.29 27.43
C VAL A 66 8.71 -5.69 27.52
N VAL A 67 7.87 -6.72 27.54
CA VAL A 67 8.28 -8.12 27.69
C VAL A 67 8.55 -8.84 26.37
N GLY A 68 8.27 -8.19 25.23
CA GLY A 68 8.48 -8.74 23.88
C GLY A 68 7.96 -7.81 22.79
N GLY A 69 8.36 -8.09 21.54
CA GLY A 69 8.04 -7.28 20.36
C GLY A 69 9.17 -6.34 19.94
N GLY A 70 8.96 -5.65 18.82
CA GLY A 70 9.97 -4.82 18.17
C GLY A 70 9.45 -4.05 16.96
N PHE A 71 10.31 -3.20 16.43
CA PHE A 71 10.16 -2.60 15.11
C PHE A 71 10.77 -3.54 14.07
N SER A 72 9.99 -3.95 13.07
CA SER A 72 10.41 -4.84 11.98
C SER A 72 10.31 -4.21 10.60
N GLN A 73 9.76 -3.00 10.51
CA GLN A 73 9.67 -2.22 9.29
C GLN A 73 10.03 -0.77 9.59
N ALA A 74 10.68 -0.12 8.64
CA ALA A 74 10.98 1.29 8.68
C ALA A 74 10.53 1.94 7.38
N GLU A 75 9.67 2.95 7.48
CA GLU A 75 9.31 3.81 6.37
C GLU A 75 10.33 4.95 6.30
N VAL A 76 11.08 5.01 5.19
CA VAL A 76 12.20 5.94 5.04
C VAL A 76 12.19 6.60 3.67
N VAL A 77 12.71 7.82 3.65
CA VAL A 77 12.98 8.57 2.43
C VAL A 77 14.48 8.49 2.16
N LEU A 78 14.85 7.79 1.10
CA LEU A 78 16.25 7.52 0.77
C LEU A 78 16.69 8.31 -0.48
N GLU A 79 17.92 8.80 -0.43
CA GLU A 79 18.66 9.34 -1.57
C GLU A 79 19.83 8.38 -1.90
N GLY A 80 20.21 8.26 -3.18
CA GLY A 80 21.36 7.44 -3.58
C GLY A 80 21.12 5.93 -3.70
N LEU A 81 19.86 5.48 -3.69
CA LEU A 81 19.50 4.09 -3.98
C LEU A 81 20.02 3.64 -5.35
N SER A 82 20.37 2.36 -5.46
CA SER A 82 20.74 1.78 -6.75
C SER A 82 19.61 1.93 -7.77
N GLY A 83 19.96 2.10 -9.05
CA GLY A 83 18.96 2.21 -10.13
C GLY A 83 18.03 1.00 -10.24
N LYS A 84 18.46 -0.19 -9.80
CA LYS A 84 17.61 -1.39 -9.72
C LYS A 84 16.53 -1.26 -8.64
N ALA A 85 16.89 -0.81 -7.44
CA ALA A 85 15.94 -0.62 -6.35
C ALA A 85 14.92 0.48 -6.70
N GLN A 86 15.40 1.59 -7.27
CA GLN A 86 14.54 2.68 -7.76
C GLN A 86 13.58 2.21 -8.85
N ALA A 87 14.06 1.45 -9.84
CA ALA A 87 13.21 0.95 -10.92
C ALA A 87 12.11 0.00 -10.43
N LEU A 88 12.45 -0.92 -9.50
CA LEU A 88 11.47 -1.83 -8.90
C LEU A 88 10.43 -1.06 -8.08
N ASN A 89 10.86 -0.09 -7.27
CA ASN A 89 9.95 0.76 -6.49
C ASN A 89 9.00 1.54 -7.41
N ALA A 90 9.55 2.19 -8.45
CA ALA A 90 8.77 2.94 -9.43
C ALA A 90 7.75 2.06 -10.17
N LEU A 91 8.11 0.83 -10.54
CA LEU A 91 7.18 -0.13 -11.15
C LEU A 91 6.06 -0.53 -10.17
N GLY A 92 6.39 -0.73 -8.89
CA GLY A 92 5.40 -0.98 -7.84
C GLY A 92 4.41 0.19 -7.69
N ILE A 93 4.92 1.42 -7.59
CA ILE A 93 4.11 2.65 -7.52
C ILE A 93 3.21 2.77 -8.75
N LEU A 94 3.76 2.58 -9.95
CA LEU A 94 3.00 2.67 -11.20
C LEU A 94 1.84 1.66 -11.23
N LEU A 95 2.09 0.42 -10.82
CA LEU A 95 1.05 -0.62 -10.79
C LEU A 95 -0.01 -0.33 -9.73
N PHE A 96 0.36 0.12 -8.53
CA PHE A 96 -0.63 0.52 -7.51
C PHE A 96 -1.43 1.75 -7.90
N GLY A 97 -0.78 2.73 -8.54
CA GLY A 97 -1.44 3.89 -9.13
C GLY A 97 -2.46 3.46 -10.19
N ALA A 98 -2.05 2.55 -11.10
CA ALA A 98 -2.95 2.00 -12.12
C ALA A 98 -4.13 1.24 -11.51
N VAL A 99 -3.91 0.41 -10.48
CA VAL A 99 -4.97 -0.29 -9.73
C VAL A 99 -5.95 0.71 -9.12
N SER A 100 -5.45 1.75 -8.45
CA SER A 100 -6.27 2.78 -7.82
C SER A 100 -7.12 3.53 -8.83
N VAL A 101 -6.55 3.89 -9.99
CA VAL A 101 -7.27 4.54 -11.09
C VAL A 101 -8.35 3.62 -11.66
N VAL A 102 -8.04 2.34 -11.92
CA VAL A 102 -9.02 1.38 -12.43
C VAL A 102 -10.19 1.21 -11.46
N LEU A 103 -9.92 1.07 -10.16
CA LEU A 103 -10.97 0.98 -9.14
C LEU A 103 -11.86 2.22 -9.10
N GLY A 104 -11.25 3.40 -9.15
CA GLY A 104 -11.98 4.67 -9.20
C GLY A 104 -12.87 4.80 -10.44
N LEU A 105 -12.37 4.44 -11.61
CA LEU A 105 -13.13 4.45 -12.87
C LEU A 105 -14.29 3.44 -12.85
N LEU A 106 -14.08 2.24 -12.30
CA LEU A 106 -15.15 1.25 -12.13
C LEU A 106 -16.24 1.75 -11.17
N ALA A 107 -15.85 2.40 -10.07
CA ALA A 107 -16.80 3.01 -9.13
C ALA A 107 -17.62 4.13 -9.80
N VAL A 108 -16.99 4.99 -10.60
CA VAL A 108 -17.68 6.01 -11.40
C VAL A 108 -18.67 5.37 -12.38
N ALA A 109 -18.27 4.30 -13.06
CA ALA A 109 -19.11 3.60 -14.02
C ALA A 109 -20.33 2.95 -13.36
N LEU A 110 -20.14 2.32 -12.18
CA LEU A 110 -21.22 1.77 -11.36
C LEU A 110 -22.20 2.86 -10.90
N CYS A 111 -21.70 3.98 -10.36
CA CYS A 111 -22.56 5.08 -9.93
C CYS A 111 -23.33 5.69 -11.11
N THR A 112 -22.69 5.79 -12.28
CA THR A 112 -23.33 6.31 -13.49
C THR A 112 -24.43 5.38 -13.99
N ARG A 113 -24.24 4.06 -13.90
CA ARG A 113 -25.31 3.08 -14.19
C ARG A 113 -26.48 3.23 -13.21
N LEU A 114 -26.20 3.32 -11.91
CA LEU A 114 -27.24 3.49 -10.90
C LEU A 114 -28.09 4.76 -11.14
N LEU A 115 -27.48 5.86 -11.59
CA LEU A 115 -28.19 7.10 -11.92
C LEU A 115 -28.98 7.05 -13.23
N ARG A 116 -28.54 6.26 -14.21
CA ARG A 116 -29.20 6.12 -15.53
C ARG A 116 -30.33 5.07 -15.53
N GLY A 117 -30.49 4.33 -14.44
CA GLY A 117 -31.48 3.26 -14.29
C GLY A 117 -31.01 1.92 -14.88
N PRO A 118 -31.81 0.85 -14.68
CA PRO A 118 -31.46 -0.51 -15.08
C PRO A 118 -31.48 -0.66 -16.60
N ARG A 119 -30.37 -0.33 -17.26
CA ARG A 119 -30.09 -0.74 -18.62
C ARG A 119 -29.11 -1.91 -18.60
N GLN A 120 -29.36 -2.91 -19.44
CA GLN A 120 -28.42 -3.99 -19.66
C GLN A 120 -27.15 -3.41 -20.29
N ASP A 121 -26.07 -3.39 -19.51
CA ASP A 121 -24.79 -2.86 -19.95
C ASP A 121 -23.76 -3.98 -19.92
N THR A 122 -23.79 -4.81 -20.96
CA THR A 122 -22.85 -5.93 -21.15
C THR A 122 -21.39 -5.44 -21.17
N SER A 123 -21.17 -4.19 -21.59
CA SER A 123 -19.85 -3.55 -21.56
C SER A 123 -19.37 -3.36 -20.11
N LEU A 124 -20.24 -2.89 -19.21
CA LEU A 124 -19.88 -2.70 -17.81
C LEU A 124 -19.52 -4.01 -17.11
N VAL A 125 -20.30 -5.07 -17.33
CA VAL A 125 -20.02 -6.40 -16.75
C VAL A 125 -18.67 -6.93 -17.24
N ARG A 126 -18.38 -6.78 -18.53
CA ARG A 126 -17.07 -7.14 -19.11
C ARG A 126 -15.94 -6.33 -18.47
N ASN A 127 -16.10 -5.02 -18.32
CA ASN A 127 -15.10 -4.14 -17.74
C ASN A 127 -14.85 -4.46 -16.26
N LEU A 128 -15.89 -4.81 -15.48
CA LEU A 128 -15.74 -5.25 -14.09
C LEU A 128 -14.94 -6.55 -13.99
N ARG A 129 -15.17 -7.51 -14.89
CA ARG A 129 -14.41 -8.79 -14.92
C ARG A 129 -12.95 -8.59 -15.30
N ILE A 130 -12.70 -7.82 -16.36
CA ILE A 130 -11.33 -7.49 -16.79
C ILE A 130 -10.63 -6.69 -15.69
N GLY A 131 -11.31 -5.70 -15.11
CA GLY A 131 -10.82 -4.90 -14.00
C GLY A 131 -10.51 -5.74 -12.76
N ALA A 132 -11.36 -6.71 -12.41
CA ALA A 132 -11.10 -7.62 -11.30
C ALA A 132 -9.83 -8.46 -11.53
N GLY A 133 -9.66 -9.02 -12.73
CA GLY A 133 -8.44 -9.77 -13.09
C GLY A 133 -7.20 -8.87 -13.07
N PHE A 134 -7.32 -7.63 -13.56
CA PHE A 134 -6.25 -6.64 -13.51
C PHE A 134 -5.87 -6.28 -12.07
N VAL A 135 -6.84 -5.93 -11.22
CA VAL A 135 -6.61 -5.58 -9.80
C VAL A 135 -5.93 -6.73 -9.07
N LEU A 136 -6.36 -7.96 -9.32
CA LEU A 136 -5.76 -9.15 -8.71
C LEU A 136 -4.28 -9.31 -9.09
N ILE A 137 -4.00 -9.34 -10.40
CA ILE A 137 -2.65 -9.62 -10.91
C ILE A 137 -1.73 -8.43 -10.62
N ALA A 138 -2.15 -7.22 -11.01
CA ALA A 138 -1.35 -6.01 -10.83
C ALA A 138 -1.12 -5.71 -9.35
N GLY A 139 -2.10 -5.95 -8.47
CA GLY A 139 -1.96 -5.76 -7.02
C GLY A 139 -0.89 -6.67 -6.41
N PHE A 140 -0.87 -7.96 -6.76
CA PHE A 140 0.17 -8.87 -6.28
C PHE A 140 1.54 -8.60 -6.89
N VAL A 141 1.60 -8.30 -8.19
CA VAL A 141 2.87 -7.97 -8.85
C VAL A 141 3.47 -6.66 -8.30
N ALA A 142 2.63 -5.66 -8.01
CA ALA A 142 3.06 -4.41 -7.38
C ALA A 142 3.66 -4.66 -5.99
N GLN A 143 2.96 -5.44 -5.15
CA GLN A 143 3.46 -5.84 -3.83
C GLN A 143 4.80 -6.56 -3.93
N TYR A 144 4.92 -7.50 -4.88
CA TYR A 144 6.17 -8.22 -5.08
C TYR A 144 7.34 -7.27 -5.43
N PHE A 145 7.13 -6.33 -6.34
CA PHE A 145 8.17 -5.34 -6.68
C PHE A 145 8.53 -4.44 -5.49
N GLN A 146 7.54 -4.01 -4.70
CA GLN A 146 7.75 -3.21 -3.49
C GLN A 146 8.54 -3.98 -2.42
N ILE A 147 8.22 -5.24 -2.17
CA ILE A 147 8.94 -6.10 -1.22
C ILE A 147 10.41 -6.26 -1.65
N VAL A 148 10.65 -6.59 -2.93
CA VAL A 148 12.02 -6.77 -3.45
C VAL A 148 12.79 -5.44 -3.42
N ALA A 149 12.15 -4.33 -3.77
CA ALA A 149 12.74 -3.00 -3.66
C ALA A 149 13.09 -2.66 -2.19
N GLY A 150 12.20 -2.98 -1.25
CA GLY A 150 12.38 -2.75 0.18
C GLY A 150 13.56 -3.54 0.74
N HIS A 151 13.72 -4.83 0.39
CA HIS A 151 14.89 -5.61 0.79
C HIS A 151 16.19 -5.06 0.19
N LEU A 152 16.18 -4.63 -1.07
CA LEU A 152 17.36 -4.01 -1.70
C LEU A 152 17.72 -2.69 -1.02
N ALA A 153 16.72 -1.87 -0.67
CA ALA A 153 16.91 -0.63 0.07
C ALA A 153 17.43 -0.88 1.48
N SER A 154 16.87 -1.87 2.18
CA SER A 154 17.33 -2.31 3.51
C SER A 154 18.80 -2.72 3.48
N ALA A 155 19.19 -3.58 2.54
CA ALA A 155 20.60 -3.98 2.37
C ALA A 155 21.50 -2.78 2.03
N GLN A 156 21.06 -1.87 1.16
CA GLN A 156 21.88 -0.71 0.76
C GLN A 156 22.01 0.35 1.86
N ALA A 157 20.99 0.50 2.71
CA ALA A 157 20.96 1.52 3.75
C ALA A 157 21.54 1.03 5.09
N LEU A 158 21.41 -0.27 5.39
CA LEU A 158 21.65 -0.82 6.73
C LEU A 158 22.78 -1.86 6.79
N ASP A 159 23.33 -2.31 5.67
CA ASP A 159 24.46 -3.25 5.65
C ASP A 159 25.79 -2.48 5.70
N TYR A 160 26.03 -1.77 6.81
CA TYR A 160 27.25 -0.99 7.03
C TYR A 160 28.36 -1.86 7.64
N GLU A 161 29.59 -1.74 7.11
CA GLU A 161 30.75 -2.54 7.56
C GLU A 161 31.46 -1.97 8.80
N GLY A 162 31.13 -0.75 9.24
CA GLY A 162 31.70 -0.13 10.43
C GLY A 162 31.21 1.29 10.70
N ALA A 163 31.33 1.72 11.96
CA ALA A 163 31.02 3.07 12.40
C ALA A 163 32.19 3.63 13.23
N SER A 164 32.48 4.92 13.05
CA SER A 164 33.52 5.62 13.81
C SER A 164 32.98 6.92 14.38
N TRP A 165 33.31 7.22 15.63
CA TRP A 165 32.88 8.45 16.30
C TRP A 165 33.94 9.54 16.20
N SER A 166 33.58 10.70 15.66
CA SER A 166 34.41 11.89 15.78
C SER A 166 34.26 12.43 17.21
N SER A 167 35.29 12.24 18.04
CA SER A 167 35.47 12.79 19.39
C SER A 167 34.90 12.02 20.60
N GLY A 168 35.80 11.36 21.34
CA GLY A 168 36.05 11.51 22.79
C GLY A 168 34.95 11.37 23.85
N ARG A 169 33.67 11.23 23.49
CA ARG A 169 32.54 11.02 24.42
C ARG A 169 31.77 9.72 24.15
N GLY A 170 32.14 8.97 23.12
CA GLY A 170 31.62 7.62 22.93
C GLY A 170 32.21 6.70 23.98
N GLY A 171 31.36 5.96 24.69
CA GLY A 171 31.81 4.78 25.42
C GLY A 171 32.62 3.87 24.50
N ASP A 172 33.42 2.97 25.10
CA ASP A 172 34.23 1.97 24.40
C ASP A 172 33.30 0.93 23.72
N PHE A 173 32.54 1.35 22.71
CA PHE A 173 31.64 0.50 21.92
C PHE A 173 32.49 -0.25 20.91
N ARG A 174 32.75 -1.52 21.19
CA ARG A 174 33.63 -2.39 20.40
C ARG A 174 32.89 -3.09 19.27
N ASP A 175 31.57 -3.13 19.35
CA ASP A 175 30.66 -3.68 18.35
C ASP A 175 29.54 -2.65 18.04
N LEU A 176 29.06 -2.59 16.80
CA LEU A 176 27.90 -1.78 16.43
C LEU A 176 26.61 -2.34 17.05
N ASN A 177 26.60 -3.62 17.41
CA ASN A 177 25.55 -4.20 18.26
C ASN A 177 25.52 -3.61 19.69
N ASP A 178 26.64 -3.02 20.15
CA ASP A 178 26.69 -2.28 21.41
C ASP A 178 26.19 -0.83 21.25
N ILE A 179 26.03 -0.36 20.00
CA ILE A 179 25.41 0.93 19.68
C ILE A 179 23.89 0.77 19.72
N LEU A 180 23.25 1.66 20.47
CA LEU A 180 21.86 1.53 20.89
C LEU A 180 20.89 1.49 19.70
N GLY A 181 20.21 0.35 19.53
CA GLY A 181 18.98 0.26 18.75
C GLY A 181 19.09 0.67 17.28
N LEU A 182 20.23 0.40 16.63
CA LEU A 182 20.35 0.63 15.19
C LEU A 182 19.56 -0.46 14.43
N PRO A 183 18.73 -0.07 13.44
CA PRO A 183 18.11 -1.05 12.56
C PRO A 183 19.19 -1.76 11.74
N MET A 184 19.08 -3.09 11.63
CA MET A 184 19.88 -3.89 10.70
C MET A 184 18.99 -4.39 9.59
N SER A 185 19.60 -4.73 8.46
CA SER A 185 18.85 -5.26 7.33
C SER A 185 18.21 -6.61 7.70
N ASP A 186 16.94 -6.79 7.33
CA ASP A 186 16.31 -8.09 7.32
C ASP A 186 16.00 -8.51 5.87
N THR A 187 16.49 -9.69 5.51
CA THR A 187 16.33 -10.27 4.18
C THR A 187 15.29 -11.39 4.14
N ALA A 188 14.73 -11.78 5.29
CA ALA A 188 13.86 -12.95 5.41
C ALA A 188 12.38 -12.61 5.56
N SER A 189 12.01 -11.42 6.05
CA SER A 189 10.61 -11.05 6.23
C SER A 189 9.91 -10.70 4.91
N MET A 190 8.91 -11.50 4.53
CA MET A 190 8.02 -11.20 3.40
C MET A 190 6.59 -11.20 3.88
N THR A 191 5.97 -10.02 3.91
CA THR A 191 4.55 -9.84 4.21
C THR A 191 3.81 -9.52 2.92
N ILE A 192 2.88 -10.38 2.53
CA ILE A 192 2.01 -10.15 1.36
C ILE A 192 0.60 -9.91 1.87
N ASP A 193 0.02 -8.77 1.50
CA ASP A 193 -1.34 -8.44 1.82
C ASP A 193 -2.32 -9.06 0.81
N ILE A 194 -3.36 -9.68 1.35
CA ILE A 194 -4.37 -10.40 0.57
C ILE A 194 -5.53 -9.50 0.10
N TRP A 195 -5.46 -8.18 0.32
CA TRP A 195 -6.51 -7.25 -0.11
C TRP A 195 -6.83 -7.28 -1.62
N PRO A 196 -5.87 -7.51 -2.56
CA PRO A 196 -6.21 -7.55 -3.99
C PRO A 196 -7.19 -8.67 -4.32
N LEU A 197 -7.09 -9.79 -3.60
CA LEU A 197 -8.02 -10.91 -3.71
C LEU A 197 -9.44 -10.51 -3.32
N PHE A 198 -9.60 -9.86 -2.16
CA PHE A 198 -10.92 -9.44 -1.69
C PHE A 198 -11.57 -8.40 -2.61
N LEU A 199 -10.80 -7.46 -3.14
CA LEU A 199 -11.32 -6.48 -4.09
C LEU A 199 -11.73 -7.13 -5.42
N ALA A 200 -10.91 -8.04 -5.96
CA ALA A 200 -11.23 -8.76 -7.18
C ALA A 200 -12.50 -9.61 -7.02
N LEU A 201 -12.65 -10.32 -5.89
CA LEU A 201 -13.86 -11.07 -5.57
C LEU A 201 -15.08 -10.15 -5.45
N GLY A 202 -14.95 -9.01 -4.76
CA GLY A 202 -16.02 -8.02 -4.66
C GLY A 202 -16.49 -7.52 -6.03
N LEU A 203 -15.56 -7.19 -6.93
CA LEU A 203 -15.88 -6.77 -8.29
C LEU A 203 -16.56 -7.89 -9.11
N LEU A 204 -16.14 -9.15 -8.94
CA LEU A 204 -16.76 -10.29 -9.61
C LEU A 204 -18.17 -10.56 -9.10
N VAL A 205 -18.41 -10.45 -7.80
CA VAL A 205 -19.76 -10.56 -7.20
C VAL A 205 -20.67 -9.46 -7.73
N VAL A 206 -20.18 -8.22 -7.81
CA VAL A 206 -20.92 -7.11 -8.42
C VAL A 206 -21.16 -7.36 -9.92
N ALA A 207 -20.19 -7.90 -10.64
CA ALA A 207 -20.38 -8.23 -12.05
C ALA A 207 -21.44 -9.32 -12.24
N ALA A 208 -21.47 -10.33 -11.37
CA ALA A 208 -22.42 -11.44 -11.40
C ALA A 208 -23.86 -10.98 -11.09
N SER A 209 -24.04 -10.09 -10.10
CA SER A 209 -25.37 -9.56 -9.75
C SER A 209 -26.00 -8.68 -10.84
N LEU A 210 -25.19 -8.21 -11.80
CA LEU A 210 -25.63 -7.42 -12.94
C LEU A 210 -25.96 -8.27 -14.18
N GLN A 211 -25.74 -9.59 -14.14
CA GLN A 211 -26.07 -10.51 -15.24
C GLN A 211 -27.56 -10.88 -15.25
N PRO A 212 -28.16 -11.11 -16.44
CA PRO A 212 -29.51 -11.65 -16.53
C PRO A 212 -29.56 -13.10 -16.01
N PRO A 213 -30.71 -13.55 -15.48
CA PRO A 213 -30.91 -14.96 -15.11
C PRO A 213 -30.69 -15.87 -16.32
N ALA A 214 -30.19 -17.08 -16.07
CA ALA A 214 -29.99 -18.08 -17.10
C ALA A 214 -31.35 -18.44 -17.75
N PRO A 215 -31.37 -18.78 -19.05
CA PRO A 215 -32.61 -19.13 -19.76
C PRO A 215 -33.35 -20.35 -19.18
N ASP A 216 -32.70 -21.14 -18.30
CA ASP A 216 -33.27 -22.34 -17.69
C ASP A 216 -34.08 -22.07 -16.40
N GLU A 217 -34.21 -20.80 -15.96
CA GLU A 217 -34.96 -20.40 -14.76
C GLU A 217 -36.21 -19.54 -15.03
N ALA A 218 -36.71 -19.50 -16.27
CA ALA A 218 -37.89 -18.71 -16.68
C ALA A 218 -39.12 -19.57 -17.00
#